data_AF-R7QVZ9-F1
#
_entry.id   AF-R7QVZ9-F1
#
_cell.length_a   1.000
_cell.length_b   1.000
_cell.length_c   1.000
_cell.angle_alpha   90.00
_cell.angle_beta   90.00
_cell.angle_gamma   90.00
#
_symmetry.space_group_name_H-M   'P 1'
#
loop_
_entity.id
_entity.type
_entity.pdbx_description
1 polymer ?
#
loop_
_entity_poly.entity_id
_entity_poly.type
_entity_poly.pdbx_seq_one_letter_code
_entity_poly.pdbx_strand_id
1 'polypeptide(L)' 'MAGYLIKDTTKEEREQIVAESLGNIEAACDGCMSGLAEMYQDYIDGKKELREINMEFNARYVKDDDMPGRRSCVMQ' A
#
# COMPACT_ATOMS: atom_id res chain seq x y z
N MET A 1 12.33 18.08 4.96
CA MET A 1 11.60 17.02 4.25
C MET A 1 10.95 16.19 5.33
N ALA A 2 9.62 16.15 5.40
CA ALA A 2 8.95 15.19 6.28
C ALA A 2 9.37 13.79 5.80
N GLY A 3 9.79 12.92 6.71
CA GLY A 3 10.18 11.56 6.37
C GLY A 3 8.97 10.70 6.00
N TYR A 4 9.23 9.47 5.55
CA TYR A 4 8.21 8.42 5.39
C TYR A 4 8.34 7.32 6.44
N LEU A 5 9.18 7.53 7.45
CA LEU A 5 9.41 6.56 8.51
C LEU A 5 8.47 6.85 9.67
N ILE A 6 8.01 5.79 10.34
CA ILE A 6 7.12 5.92 11.49
C ILE A 6 7.75 6.80 12.58
N LYS A 7 9.06 6.67 12.80
CA LYS A 7 9.78 7.48 13.80
C LYS A 7 9.81 8.99 13.48
N ASP A 8 9.60 9.36 12.21
CA ASP A 8 9.72 10.73 11.71
C ASP A 8 8.35 11.32 11.35
N THR A 9 7.25 10.61 11.63
CA THR A 9 5.88 11.00 11.25
C THR A 9 4.86 10.73 12.35
N THR A 10 3.84 11.57 12.45
CA THR A 10 2.66 11.28 13.29
C THR A 10 1.72 10.31 12.58
N LYS A 11 0.67 9.85 13.28
CA LYS A 11 -0.38 9.05 12.64
C LYS A 11 -1.10 9.85 11.55
N GLU A 12 -1.44 11.10 11.83
CA GLU A 12 -2.13 12.00 10.91
C GLU A 12 -1.30 12.29 9.66
N GLU A 13 0.02 12.50 9.81
CA GLU A 13 0.92 12.68 8.67
C GLU A 13 0.96 11.42 7.79
N ARG A 14 0.92 10.22 8.39
CA ARG A 14 0.87 8.96 7.64
C ARG A 14 -0.46 8.74 6.94
N GLU A 15 -1.57 9.15 7.55
CA GLU A 15 -2.89 9.15 6.89
C GLU A 15 -2.89 10.05 5.65
N GLN A 16 -2.29 11.24 5.75
CA GLN A 16 -2.14 12.15 4.61
C GLN A 16 -1.21 11.58 3.53
N ILE A 17 -0.07 11.00 3.90
CA ILE A 17 0.86 10.35 2.97
C ILE A 17 0.14 9.24 2.18
N VAL A 18 -0.64 8.40 2.87
CA VAL A 18 -1.40 7.31 2.23
C VAL A 18 -2.51 7.88 1.35
N ALA A 19 -3.26 8.88 1.81
CA ALA A 19 -4.32 9.51 1.03
C ALA A 19 -3.78 10.18 -0.25
N GLU A 20 -2.66 10.90 -0.15
CA GLU A 20 -1.98 11.52 -1.28
C GLU A 20 -1.45 10.46 -2.26
N SER A 21 -0.84 9.39 -1.74
CA SER A 21 -0.30 8.29 -2.55
C SER A 21 -1.39 7.51 -3.30
N LEU A 22 -2.57 7.41 -2.70
CA LEU A 22 -3.75 6.80 -3.34
C LEU A 22 -4.46 7.78 -4.30
N GLY A 23 -3.97 9.01 -4.46
CA GLY A 23 -4.46 9.98 -5.44
C GLY A 23 -5.56 10.90 -4.92
N ASN A 24 -5.62 11.17 -3.62
CA ASN A 24 -6.60 12.05 -2.99
C ASN A 24 -8.05 11.68 -3.40
N ILE A 25 -8.33 10.38 -3.42
CA ILE A 25 -9.63 9.86 -3.85
C ILE A 25 -10.64 10.16 -2.74
N GLU A 26 -11.23 11.36 -2.78
CA GLU A 26 -12.53 11.69 -2.18
C GLU A 26 -13.68 10.91 -2.85
N ALA A 27 -13.40 9.95 -3.73
CA ALA A 27 -14.41 9.02 -4.19
C ALA A 27 -14.58 7.95 -3.12
N ALA A 28 -15.67 8.08 -2.37
CA ALA A 28 -16.41 6.98 -1.79
C ALA A 28 -16.54 5.84 -2.82
N CYS A 29 -15.52 5.00 -2.95
CA CYS A 29 -15.60 3.76 -3.67
C CYS A 29 -15.98 2.71 -2.63
N ASP A 30 -17.28 2.60 -2.44
CA ASP A 30 -17.99 1.68 -1.55
C ASP A 30 -17.53 0.22 -1.81
N GLY A 31 -16.38 -0.15 -1.23
CA GLY A 31 -15.85 -1.52 -1.23
C GLY A 31 -14.69 -1.86 -2.17
N CYS A 32 -14.12 -0.96 -2.99
CA CYS A 32 -12.99 -1.32 -3.88
C CYS A 32 -11.61 -1.13 -3.23
N MET A 33 -11.51 -0.24 -2.24
CA MET A 33 -10.25 0.07 -1.55
C MET A 33 -9.95 -0.83 -0.33
N SER A 34 -10.87 -1.72 0.06
CA SER A 34 -10.77 -2.53 1.29
C SER A 34 -9.43 -3.28 1.39
N GLY A 35 -8.96 -3.92 0.32
CA GLY A 35 -7.68 -4.64 0.34
C GLY A 35 -6.43 -3.75 0.34
N LEU A 36 -6.49 -2.54 -0.23
CA LEU A 36 -5.34 -1.62 -0.31
C LEU A 36 -5.24 -0.74 0.95
N ALA A 37 -6.37 -0.32 1.51
CA ALA A 37 -6.44 0.40 2.77
C ALA A 37 -5.95 -0.48 3.93
N GLU A 38 -6.35 -1.77 3.95
CA GLU A 38 -5.86 -2.74 4.93
C GLU A 38 -4.33 -2.93 4.88
N MET A 39 -3.73 -2.87 3.68
CA MET A 39 -2.28 -3.00 3.51
C MET A 39 -1.50 -1.84 4.18
N TYR A 40 -2.00 -0.61 4.08
CA TYR A 40 -1.35 0.58 4.66
C TYR A 40 -1.75 0.86 6.10
N GLN A 41 -2.77 0.18 6.65
CA GLN A 41 -3.23 0.39 8.02
C GLN A 41 -2.13 0.10 9.05
N ASP A 42 -1.31 -0.94 8.83
CA ASP A 42 -0.15 -1.25 9.69
C ASP A 42 0.88 -0.11 9.71
N TYR A 43 1.06 0.58 8.57
CA TYR A 43 1.91 1.77 8.50
C TYR A 43 1.27 2.95 9.21
N ILE A 44 -0.02 3.23 9.01
CA ILE A 44 -0.75 4.30 9.71
C ILE A 44 -0.73 4.10 11.22
N ASP A 45 -0.92 2.87 11.70
CA ASP A 45 -0.92 2.53 13.12
C ASP A 45 0.48 2.54 13.74
N GLY A 46 1.55 2.47 12.93
CA GLY A 46 2.93 2.45 13.40
C GLY A 46 3.44 1.08 13.80
N LYS A 47 2.82 0.05 13.23
CA LYS A 47 3.17 -1.36 13.47
C LYS A 47 4.24 -1.86 12.50
N LYS A 48 4.23 -1.38 11.25
CA LYS A 48 5.20 -1.78 10.20
C LYS A 48 5.59 -0.61 9.31
N GLU A 49 6.85 -0.55 8.93
CA GLU A 49 7.34 0.41 7.94
C GLU A 49 6.82 0.07 6.53
N LEU A 50 6.68 1.09 5.67
CA LEU A 50 6.28 0.90 4.26
C LEU A 50 7.16 -0.13 3.52
N ARG A 51 8.45 -0.20 3.88
CA ARG A 51 9.38 -1.18 3.31
C ARG A 51 9.00 -2.62 3.65
N GLU A 52 8.52 -2.87 4.88
CA GLU A 52 8.11 -4.20 5.33
C GLU A 52 6.82 -4.62 4.63
N ILE A 53 5.87 -3.71 4.51
CA ILE A 53 4.62 -3.91 3.75
C ILE A 53 4.91 -4.22 2.29
N ASN A 54 5.78 -3.44 1.63
CA ASN A 54 6.16 -3.66 0.24
C ASN A 54 6.82 -5.03 0.02
N MET A 55 7.67 -5.46 0.96
CA MET A 55 8.31 -6.77 0.89
C MET A 55 7.29 -7.90 1.06
N GLU A 56 6.31 -7.76 1.96
CA GLU A 56 5.24 -8.75 2.16
C GLU A 56 4.34 -8.86 0.92
N PHE A 57 3.94 -7.72 0.33
CA PHE A 57 3.15 -7.69 -0.89
C PHE A 57 3.91 -8.31 -2.06
N ASN A 58 5.19 -7.96 -2.23
CA ASN A 58 6.02 -8.51 -3.30
C ASN A 58 6.26 -10.02 -3.12
N ALA A 59 6.52 -10.49 -1.90
CA ALA A 59 6.71 -11.92 -1.62
C ALA A 59 5.44 -12.75 -1.92
N ARG A 60 4.24 -12.18 -1.69
CA ARG A 60 2.98 -12.81 -2.11
C ARG A 60 2.84 -12.82 -3.63
N TYR A 61 3.14 -11.69 -4.29
CA TYR A 61 3.06 -11.57 -5.76
C TYR A 61 4.04 -12.49 -6.51
N VAL A 62 5.27 -12.63 -6.01
CA VAL A 62 6.32 -13.46 -6.60
C VAL A 62 6.06 -14.95 -6.39
N LYS A 63 5.38 -15.34 -5.30
CA LYS A 63 4.92 -16.72 -5.11
C LYS A 63 3.83 -17.16 -6.10
N ASP A 64 3.09 -16.22 -6.69
CA ASP A 64 2.11 -16.51 -7.75
C ASP A 64 2.74 -16.63 -9.15
N ASP A 65 4.01 -16.21 -9.34
CA ASP A 65 4.73 -16.30 -10.63
C ASP A 65 5.45 -17.65 -10.84
N ASP A 66 5.52 -18.52 -9.82
CA ASP A 66 5.81 -19.95 -10.01
C ASP A 66 4.60 -20.73 -10.57
N MET A 67 3.56 -20.03 -11.04
CA MET A 67 2.41 -20.60 -11.73
C MET A 67 2.55 -20.39 -13.26
N PRO A 68 2.54 -21.45 -14.09
CA PRO A 68 2.73 -21.32 -15.53
C PRO A 68 1.47 -20.69 -16.15
N GLY A 69 1.46 -19.37 -16.32
CA GLY A 69 0.28 -18.72 -16.91
C GLY A 69 0.15 -17.21 -16.82
N ARG A 70 1.12 -16.45 -16.28
CA ARG A 70 1.06 -14.98 -16.29
C ARG A 70 1.25 -14.42 -17.70
N ARG A 71 0.12 -14.34 -18.42
CA ARG A 71 -0.06 -13.40 -19.53
C ARG A 71 0.09 -12.01 -18.93
N SER A 72 1.19 -11.34 -19.26
CA SER A 72 1.34 -9.91 -19.08
C SER A 72 0.05 -9.20 -19.47
N CYS A 73 -0.49 -8.34 -18.60
CA CYS A 73 -1.48 -7.36 -19.03
C CYS A 73 -0.84 -6.55 -20.16
N VAL A 74 -1.29 -6.80 -21.38
CA VAL A 74 -1.00 -5.96 -22.54
C VAL A 74 -1.73 -4.65 -22.24
N MET A 75 -0.99 -3.59 -21.91
CA MET A 75 -1.55 -2.25 -22.01
C MET A 75 -1.85 -2.03 -23.50
N GLN A 76 -3.13 -2.03 -23.85
CA GLN A 76 -3.60 -1.58 -25.17
C GLN A 76 -3.45 -0.07 -25.28
#